data_AF-A0AAW5DAF3-F1
#
_entry.id   AF-A0AAW5DAF3-F1
#
_cell.length_a   1.000
_cell.length_b   1.000
_cell.length_c   1.000
_cell.angle_alpha   90.00
_cell.angle_beta   90.00
_cell.angle_gamma   90.00
#
_symmetry.space_group_name_H-M   'P 1'
#
loop_
_entity.id
_entity.type
_entity.pdbx_description
1 polymer ?
#
loop_
_entity_poly.entity_id
_entity_poly.type
_entity_poly.pdbx_seq_one_letter_code
_entity_poly.pdbx_strand_id
1 'polypeptide(L)'
;MNTLHASPLPLFSIDDHILTGDNITFRLSPNTSGRFQSGSPDTIVIHFTAGSSLSSSVNVLTNADSGVSAHFAVGRNGDIVQMLPTNKIAWHAGESYYEGRSGLNQYSIGIELDNAGQLKARGDGTFESWFGEIFGENEVLAAQHINQQSMGYWHKYTDIQIVRTLSLCKALCSHYNISTIVGHEEIAPSRKVDPGPAFPLQRLKAAVLQSDSERWATESSDSNSQREAHDQIQRDLASPVKRVANVSANSLNVRKGPDVSYPTVENGLNKGEVLKILEKRGEWAKVSYTKVGWVNTKYINEITEKSPFKS
;
A
#
# COMPACT_ATOMS: atom_id res chain seq x y z
N MET A 1 -4.98 -19.16 -26.11
CA MET A 1 -5.72 -18.66 -24.94
C MET A 1 -4.90 -19.02 -23.71
N ASN A 2 -4.11 -18.08 -23.19
CA ASN A 2 -3.39 -18.26 -21.93
C ASN A 2 -4.11 -17.40 -20.89
N THR A 3 -4.81 -18.04 -19.97
CA THR A 3 -5.38 -17.41 -18.79
C THR A 3 -4.22 -16.93 -17.90
N LEU A 4 -4.02 -15.62 -17.84
CA LEU A 4 -3.13 -14.98 -16.88
C LEU A 4 -3.74 -15.19 -15.48
N HIS A 5 -3.24 -16.16 -14.73
CA HIS A 5 -3.63 -16.30 -13.32
C HIS A 5 -3.03 -15.13 -12.54
N ALA A 6 -3.88 -14.22 -12.07
CA ALA A 6 -3.51 -13.21 -11.09
C ALA A 6 -2.88 -13.93 -9.88
N SER A 7 -1.70 -13.49 -9.44
CA SER A 7 -1.09 -14.03 -8.23
C SER A 7 -2.06 -13.87 -7.05
N PRO A 8 -2.23 -14.89 -6.19
CA PRO A 8 -3.18 -14.81 -5.09
C PRO A 8 -2.78 -13.67 -4.14
N LEU A 9 -3.80 -12.98 -3.62
CA LEU A 9 -3.60 -11.99 -2.56
C LEU A 9 -2.93 -12.65 -1.34
N PRO A 10 -2.10 -11.90 -0.58
CA PRO A 10 -1.62 -12.35 0.72
C PRO A 10 -2.77 -12.88 1.58
N LEU A 11 -2.56 -14.04 2.20
CA LEU A 11 -3.54 -14.65 3.08
C LEU A 11 -3.30 -14.17 4.51
N PHE A 12 -4.30 -13.52 5.09
CA PHE A 12 -4.33 -13.19 6.52
C PHE A 12 -5.56 -13.79 7.18
N SER A 13 -5.42 -14.09 8.46
CA SER A 13 -6.53 -14.42 9.34
C SER A 13 -6.38 -13.69 10.67
N ILE A 14 -7.47 -13.60 11.41
CA ILE A 14 -7.48 -13.01 12.76
C ILE A 14 -7.85 -14.13 13.73
N ASP A 15 -6.96 -14.35 14.70
CA ASP A 15 -7.15 -15.29 15.80
C ASP A 15 -6.91 -14.57 17.13
N ASP A 16 -7.82 -14.74 18.08
CA ASP A 16 -7.87 -14.00 19.35
C ASP A 16 -7.58 -12.48 19.19
N HIS A 17 -8.16 -11.87 18.16
CA HIS A 17 -8.00 -10.44 17.83
C HIS A 17 -6.58 -10.01 17.41
N ILE A 18 -5.74 -10.97 17.06
CA ILE A 18 -4.39 -10.78 16.53
C ILE A 18 -4.34 -11.24 15.07
N LEU A 19 -3.74 -10.42 14.21
CA LEU A 19 -3.55 -10.72 12.81
C LEU A 19 -2.40 -11.72 12.64
N THR A 20 -2.65 -12.76 11.84
CA THR A 20 -1.64 -13.77 11.50
C THR A 20 -1.40 -13.83 9.98
N GLY A 21 -0.17 -14.14 9.59
CA GLY A 21 0.30 -14.23 8.21
C GLY A 21 1.72 -13.70 8.04
N ASP A 22 2.19 -13.64 6.80
CA ASP A 22 3.58 -13.24 6.49
C ASP A 22 3.84 -11.75 6.76
N ASN A 23 5.07 -11.46 7.20
CA ASN A 23 5.58 -10.09 7.42
C ASN A 23 4.67 -9.23 8.31
N ILE A 24 4.15 -9.84 9.37
CA ILE A 24 3.37 -9.17 10.41
C ILE A 24 4.18 -9.23 11.71
N THR A 25 4.28 -8.09 12.38
CA THR A 25 4.86 -7.99 13.72
C THR A 25 3.86 -7.33 14.66
N PHE A 26 4.04 -7.53 15.97
CA PHE A 26 3.19 -6.93 16.99
C PHE A 26 4.02 -6.03 17.92
N ARG A 27 3.56 -4.81 18.15
CA ARG A 27 4.16 -3.87 19.12
C ARG A 27 3.08 -3.10 19.85
N LEU A 28 2.81 -3.48 21.08
CA LEU A 28 1.71 -2.93 21.86
C LEU A 28 1.81 -1.40 22.04
N SER A 29 0.72 -0.70 21.73
CA SER A 29 0.52 0.68 22.15
C SER A 29 -0.15 0.72 23.53
N PRO A 30 0.31 1.57 24.47
CA PRO A 30 -0.38 1.80 25.75
C PRO A 30 -1.63 2.68 25.60
N ASN A 31 -1.75 3.41 24.49
CA ASN A 31 -2.81 4.39 24.24
C ASN A 31 -4.05 3.69 23.72
N THR A 32 -4.94 3.29 24.61
CA THR A 32 -6.16 2.57 24.25
C THR A 32 -7.26 2.80 25.28
N SER A 33 -8.50 2.74 24.82
CA SER A 33 -9.67 2.67 25.70
C SER A 33 -10.22 1.25 25.70
N GLY A 34 -10.47 0.69 26.89
CA GLY A 34 -11.26 -0.53 27.13
C GLY A 34 -11.36 -1.56 25.99
N ARG A 35 -12.57 -2.05 25.75
CA ARG A 35 -12.92 -2.93 24.62
C ARG A 35 -14.09 -2.32 23.86
N PHE A 36 -14.23 -2.70 22.60
CA PHE A 36 -15.43 -2.40 21.84
C PHE A 36 -16.68 -2.96 22.53
N GLN A 37 -17.80 -2.26 22.36
CA GLN A 37 -19.11 -2.80 22.74
C GLN A 37 -19.53 -3.90 21.77
N SER A 38 -20.49 -4.73 22.19
CA SER A 38 -21.08 -5.77 21.34
C SER A 38 -21.59 -5.16 20.03
N GLY A 39 -21.24 -5.78 18.90
CA GLY A 39 -21.57 -5.28 17.57
C GLY A 39 -20.55 -4.29 16.98
N SER A 40 -19.45 -4.00 17.68
CA SER A 40 -18.31 -3.23 17.17
C SER A 40 -17.01 -4.04 17.28
N PRO A 41 -16.00 -3.78 16.42
CA PRO A 41 -15.96 -2.74 15.39
C PRO A 41 -16.76 -3.12 14.12
N ASP A 42 -17.40 -2.14 13.48
CA ASP A 42 -18.13 -2.30 12.21
C ASP A 42 -17.56 -1.43 11.07
N THR A 43 -16.54 -0.64 11.37
CA THR A 43 -15.96 0.37 10.49
C THR A 43 -14.43 0.23 10.42
N ILE A 44 -13.84 0.47 9.25
CA ILE A 44 -12.39 0.69 9.09
C ILE A 44 -12.15 2.14 8.69
N VAL A 45 -11.18 2.79 9.33
CA VAL A 45 -10.70 4.13 8.93
C VAL A 45 -9.28 4.00 8.39
N ILE A 46 -9.09 4.43 7.14
CA ILE A 46 -7.79 4.45 6.47
C ILE A 46 -7.13 5.82 6.66
N HIS A 47 -5.84 5.79 7.00
CA HIS A 47 -5.01 6.97 7.25
C HIS A 47 -3.72 6.92 6.43
N PHE A 48 -3.06 8.06 6.27
CA PHE A 48 -1.61 8.09 6.16
C PHE A 48 -1.01 8.62 7.46
N THR A 49 0.26 8.27 7.67
CA THR A 49 1.00 8.71 8.85
C THR A 49 1.57 10.12 8.75
N ALA A 50 1.76 10.66 7.54
CA ALA A 50 2.58 11.86 7.29
C ALA A 50 3.99 11.72 7.88
N GLY A 51 4.49 10.49 8.01
CA GLY A 51 5.78 10.17 8.62
C GLY A 51 6.88 9.93 7.59
N SER A 52 8.11 9.84 8.08
CA SER A 52 9.31 9.55 7.28
C SER A 52 9.59 8.05 7.11
N SER A 53 8.97 7.21 7.93
CA SER A 53 9.09 5.76 7.84
C SER A 53 8.08 5.06 8.74
N LEU A 54 7.81 3.78 8.43
CA LEU A 54 7.04 2.88 9.29
C LEU A 54 7.54 2.90 10.75
N SER A 55 8.86 2.78 10.95
CA SER A 55 9.45 2.76 12.30
C SER A 55 9.22 4.07 13.05
N SER A 56 9.36 5.22 12.37
CA SER A 56 9.09 6.54 12.96
C SER A 56 7.64 6.65 13.42
N SER A 57 6.69 6.27 12.55
CA SER A 57 5.26 6.35 12.84
C SER A 57 4.85 5.39 13.96
N VAL A 58 5.36 4.16 13.96
CA VAL A 58 5.12 3.18 15.03
C VAL A 58 5.71 3.65 16.36
N ASN A 59 6.86 4.32 16.36
CA ASN A 59 7.41 4.91 17.60
C ASN A 59 6.47 5.93 18.22
N VAL A 60 5.85 6.79 17.42
CA VAL A 60 4.86 7.77 17.91
C VAL A 60 3.59 7.05 18.40
N LEU A 61 3.02 6.16 17.58
CA LEU A 61 1.75 5.48 17.86
C LEU A 61 1.82 4.50 19.06
N THR A 62 3.02 4.16 19.52
CA THR A 62 3.27 3.33 20.71
C THR A 62 3.89 4.09 21.87
N ASN A 63 4.12 5.40 21.73
CA ASN A 63 4.58 6.25 22.82
C ASN A 63 3.40 6.62 23.73
N ALA A 64 3.52 6.34 25.03
CA ALA A 64 2.51 6.63 26.06
C ALA A 64 2.11 8.11 26.14
N ASP A 65 3.03 9.02 25.81
CA ASP A 65 2.79 10.46 25.92
C ASP A 65 2.21 11.06 24.63
N SER A 66 2.05 10.27 23.56
CA SER A 66 1.59 10.81 22.26
C SER A 66 0.10 11.14 22.21
N GLY A 67 -0.72 10.54 23.08
CA GLY A 67 -2.17 10.70 23.05
C GLY A 67 -2.85 10.13 21.80
N VAL A 68 -2.15 9.32 21.00
CA VAL A 68 -2.67 8.72 19.77
C VAL A 68 -2.24 7.26 19.63
N SER A 69 -3.02 6.48 18.86
CA SER A 69 -2.68 5.11 18.46
C SER A 69 -3.53 4.66 17.29
N ALA A 70 -3.11 3.59 16.62
CA ALA A 70 -3.88 2.89 15.60
C ALA A 70 -3.80 1.38 15.86
N HIS A 71 -4.62 0.58 15.15
CA HIS A 71 -4.55 -0.88 15.28
C HIS A 71 -3.43 -1.45 14.43
N PHE A 72 -3.23 -0.91 13.23
CA PHE A 72 -2.25 -1.39 12.26
C PHE A 72 -1.48 -0.23 11.63
N ALA A 73 -0.21 -0.48 11.29
CA ALA A 73 0.58 0.35 10.40
C ALA A 73 1.16 -0.50 9.26
N VAL A 74 1.10 0.00 8.02
CA VAL A 74 1.57 -0.70 6.80
C VAL A 74 2.72 0.09 6.18
N GLY A 75 3.91 -0.52 6.17
CA GLY A 75 5.14 0.05 5.61
C GLY A 75 5.17 0.05 4.09
N ARG A 76 6.02 0.90 3.50
CA ARG A 76 6.19 1.00 2.04
C ARG A 76 6.60 -0.30 1.35
N ASN A 77 7.27 -1.21 2.07
CA ASN A 77 7.67 -2.53 1.59
C ASN A 77 6.57 -3.61 1.78
N GLY A 78 5.46 -3.28 2.44
CA GLY A 78 4.36 -4.20 2.74
C GLY A 78 4.38 -4.79 4.15
N ASP A 79 5.41 -4.55 4.96
CA ASP A 79 5.42 -5.02 6.35
C ASP A 79 4.26 -4.41 7.14
N ILE A 80 3.64 -5.20 8.00
CA ILE A 80 2.53 -4.76 8.85
C ILE A 80 2.97 -4.83 10.31
N VAL A 81 2.72 -3.76 11.05
CA VAL A 81 2.85 -3.73 12.52
C VAL A 81 1.45 -3.60 13.11
N GLN A 82 0.99 -4.62 13.83
CA GLN A 82 -0.19 -4.51 14.67
C GLN A 82 0.21 -3.91 16.02
N MET A 83 -0.53 -2.90 16.48
CA MET A 83 -0.23 -2.18 17.72
C MET A 83 -1.27 -2.37 18.82
N LEU A 84 -2.48 -2.80 18.46
CA LEU A 84 -3.53 -3.14 19.42
C LEU A 84 -4.29 -4.38 18.95
N PRO A 85 -4.73 -5.25 19.88
CA PRO A 85 -5.70 -6.29 19.55
C PRO A 85 -6.97 -5.64 18.99
N THR A 86 -7.58 -6.23 17.97
CA THR A 86 -8.73 -5.67 17.26
C THR A 86 -10.03 -5.65 18.06
N ASN A 87 -10.02 -6.09 19.32
CA ASN A 87 -11.13 -5.92 20.27
C ASN A 87 -10.99 -4.69 21.19
N LYS A 88 -9.87 -3.96 21.13
CA LYS A 88 -9.62 -2.75 21.93
C LYS A 88 -9.84 -1.50 21.11
N ILE A 89 -10.19 -0.38 21.76
CA ILE A 89 -10.39 0.90 21.07
C ILE A 89 -9.05 1.64 20.99
N ALA A 90 -8.59 1.93 19.78
CA ALA A 90 -7.45 2.80 19.51
C ALA A 90 -7.87 4.29 19.44
N TRP A 91 -6.88 5.20 19.50
CA TRP A 91 -7.09 6.65 19.48
C TRP A 91 -6.60 7.27 18.17
N HIS A 92 -7.32 7.03 17.06
CA HIS A 92 -6.89 7.47 15.71
C HIS A 92 -7.81 8.49 15.05
N ALA A 93 -9.13 8.41 15.27
CA ALA A 93 -10.12 9.25 14.58
C ALA A 93 -10.28 10.64 15.21
N GLY A 94 -10.10 10.75 16.53
CA GLY A 94 -10.36 11.99 17.28
C GLY A 94 -11.80 12.48 17.09
N GLU A 95 -11.98 13.81 17.06
CA GLU A 95 -13.27 14.43 16.72
C GLU A 95 -13.65 14.07 15.28
N SER A 96 -14.73 13.30 15.15
CA SER A 96 -15.14 12.67 13.90
C SER A 96 -16.65 12.40 13.90
N TYR A 97 -17.25 12.42 12.71
CA TYR A 97 -18.66 12.14 12.47
C TYR A 97 -18.88 11.40 11.16
N TYR A 98 -19.69 10.35 11.17
CA TYR A 98 -20.07 9.61 9.97
C TYR A 98 -21.44 8.96 10.14
N GLU A 99 -22.35 9.20 9.18
CA GLU A 99 -23.69 8.59 9.13
C GLU A 99 -24.44 8.59 10.48
N GLY A 100 -24.53 9.75 11.14
CA GLY A 100 -25.26 9.85 12.42
C GLY A 100 -24.44 9.52 13.67
N ARG A 101 -23.22 9.00 13.53
CA ARG A 101 -22.36 8.59 14.66
C ARG A 101 -21.23 9.57 14.88
N SER A 102 -21.04 10.01 16.12
CA SER A 102 -19.89 10.81 16.56
C SER A 102 -18.84 9.95 17.26
N GLY A 103 -17.58 10.34 17.17
CA GLY A 103 -16.48 9.70 17.92
C GLY A 103 -16.15 8.31 17.39
N LEU A 104 -15.71 8.22 16.14
CA LEU A 104 -15.58 6.95 15.42
C LEU A 104 -14.57 5.96 16.01
N ASN A 105 -13.69 6.37 16.93
CA ASN A 105 -12.81 5.45 17.66
C ASN A 105 -13.58 4.26 18.25
N GLN A 106 -14.78 4.49 18.80
CA GLN A 106 -15.56 3.44 19.48
C GLN A 106 -16.27 2.45 18.54
N TYR A 107 -16.15 2.62 17.22
CA TYR A 107 -16.77 1.77 16.21
C TYR A 107 -15.77 1.22 15.20
N SER A 108 -14.50 1.65 15.25
CA SER A 108 -13.62 1.49 14.10
C SER A 108 -12.22 0.98 14.37
N ILE A 109 -11.69 0.28 13.37
CA ILE A 109 -10.31 -0.14 13.25
C ILE A 109 -9.54 0.90 12.40
N GLY A 110 -8.63 1.65 13.03
CA GLY A 110 -7.66 2.49 12.32
C GLY A 110 -6.50 1.72 11.69
N ILE A 111 -6.27 1.94 10.39
CA ILE A 111 -5.12 1.43 9.61
C ILE A 111 -4.30 2.61 9.08
N GLU A 112 -3.05 2.69 9.53
CA GLU A 112 -2.08 3.71 9.13
C GLU A 112 -1.20 3.21 7.98
N LEU A 113 -0.95 4.05 6.97
CA LEU A 113 -0.01 3.75 5.90
C LEU A 113 1.20 4.69 5.96
N ASP A 114 2.40 4.11 5.88
CA ASP A 114 3.66 4.84 5.79
C ASP A 114 3.72 5.65 4.48
N ASN A 115 3.49 6.96 4.61
CA ASN A 115 3.35 7.88 3.49
C ASN A 115 3.56 9.31 4.00
N ALA A 116 4.26 10.12 3.20
CA ALA A 116 4.62 11.49 3.55
C ALA A 116 3.44 12.48 3.45
N GLY A 117 2.33 12.07 2.84
CA GLY A 117 1.12 12.87 2.67
C GLY A 117 1.26 13.93 1.57
N GLN A 118 0.80 15.15 1.87
CA GLN A 118 0.85 16.28 0.97
C GLN A 118 2.28 16.87 0.90
N LEU A 119 2.73 17.16 -0.32
CA LEU A 119 4.08 17.62 -0.64
C LEU A 119 4.06 19.04 -1.22
N LYS A 120 5.17 19.75 -1.09
CA LYS A 120 5.40 21.08 -1.66
C LYS A 120 6.31 20.99 -2.88
N ALA A 121 5.88 21.55 -4.01
CA ALA A 121 6.75 21.66 -5.18
C ALA A 121 7.91 22.63 -4.93
N ARG A 122 9.12 22.27 -5.39
CA ARG A 122 10.35 23.08 -5.23
C ARG A 122 10.72 23.90 -6.47
N GLY A 123 10.06 23.69 -7.60
CA GLY A 123 10.30 24.42 -8.86
C GLY A 123 11.42 23.84 -9.74
N ASP A 124 12.14 22.84 -9.25
CA ASP A 124 13.21 22.11 -9.95
C ASP A 124 12.78 20.71 -10.43
N GLY A 125 11.46 20.44 -10.42
CA GLY A 125 10.89 19.12 -10.72
C GLY A 125 10.86 18.15 -9.52
N THR A 126 11.27 18.61 -8.33
CA THR A 126 11.19 17.83 -7.09
C THR A 126 10.14 18.36 -6.11
N PHE A 127 9.79 17.52 -5.14
CA PHE A 127 8.73 17.77 -4.17
C PHE A 127 9.21 17.45 -2.76
N GLU A 128 8.81 18.25 -1.77
CA GLU A 128 9.31 18.15 -0.40
C GLU A 128 8.20 17.83 0.60
N SER A 129 8.45 16.89 1.51
CA SER A 129 7.57 16.66 2.66
C SER A 129 7.73 17.74 3.72
N TRP A 130 6.79 17.82 4.67
CA TRP A 130 6.90 18.76 5.78
C TRP A 130 8.13 18.54 6.68
N PHE A 131 8.71 17.33 6.64
CA PHE A 131 9.93 16.95 7.38
C PHE A 131 11.21 16.99 6.52
N GLY A 132 11.14 17.55 5.30
CA GLY A 132 12.31 17.87 4.48
C GLY A 132 12.82 16.74 3.58
N GLU A 133 12.09 15.64 3.43
CA GLU A 133 12.44 14.59 2.46
C GLU A 133 12.02 15.01 1.05
N ILE A 134 12.89 14.74 0.07
CA ILE A 134 12.72 15.16 -1.32
C ILE A 134 12.34 13.95 -2.18
N PHE A 135 11.23 14.08 -2.90
CA PHE A 135 10.66 13.08 -3.80
C PHE A 135 10.76 13.55 -5.26
N GLY A 136 11.03 12.60 -6.16
CA GLY A 136 10.97 12.85 -7.60
C GLY A 136 9.55 12.75 -8.14
N GLU A 137 9.29 13.34 -9.31
CA GLU A 137 7.98 13.36 -9.99
C GLU A 137 7.32 11.96 -10.10
N ASN A 138 8.11 10.90 -10.30
CA ASN A 138 7.59 9.53 -10.41
C ASN A 138 6.85 9.07 -9.14
N GLU A 139 7.22 9.60 -7.98
CA GLU A 139 6.65 9.24 -6.67
C GLU A 139 5.49 10.15 -6.26
N VAL A 140 5.13 11.11 -7.10
CA VAL A 140 4.15 12.16 -6.76
C VAL A 140 2.94 12.10 -7.67
N LEU A 141 1.76 12.26 -7.10
CA LEU A 141 0.50 12.47 -7.79
C LEU A 141 0.10 13.95 -7.66
N ALA A 142 -0.08 14.63 -8.79
CA ALA A 142 -0.76 15.92 -8.81
C ALA A 142 -2.28 15.68 -8.87
N ALA A 143 -3.00 16.02 -7.81
CA ALA A 143 -4.44 15.85 -7.73
C ALA A 143 -5.08 16.85 -6.76
N GLN A 144 -6.34 17.20 -7.04
CA GLN A 144 -7.18 17.93 -6.10
C GLN A 144 -7.71 16.97 -5.03
N HIS A 145 -7.63 17.38 -3.77
CA HIS A 145 -8.21 16.66 -2.65
C HIS A 145 -9.68 17.06 -2.46
N ILE A 146 -10.54 16.12 -2.04
CA ILE A 146 -11.99 16.32 -1.94
C ILE A 146 -12.39 17.50 -1.03
N ASN A 147 -11.64 17.72 0.06
CA ASN A 147 -11.84 18.81 1.02
C ASN A 147 -11.00 20.07 0.71
N GLN A 148 -10.31 20.14 -0.44
CA GLN A 148 -9.47 21.28 -0.82
C GLN A 148 -9.91 21.88 -2.17
N GLN A 149 -9.73 23.18 -2.34
CA GLN A 149 -10.14 23.90 -3.55
C GLN A 149 -9.06 23.94 -4.64
N SER A 150 -7.81 23.66 -4.29
CA SER A 150 -6.66 23.75 -5.20
C SER A 150 -6.04 22.38 -5.46
N MET A 151 -5.34 22.30 -6.58
CA MET A 151 -4.44 21.18 -6.87
C MET A 151 -3.35 21.09 -5.80
N GLY A 152 -3.08 19.86 -5.36
CA GLY A 152 -1.97 19.53 -4.47
C GLY A 152 -1.07 18.45 -5.08
N TYR A 153 0.09 18.25 -4.45
CA TYR A 153 1.03 17.19 -4.77
C TYR A 153 1.02 16.19 -3.62
N TRP A 154 0.90 14.90 -3.93
CA TRP A 154 0.66 13.85 -2.95
C TRP A 154 1.65 12.73 -3.15
N HIS A 155 2.28 12.27 -2.07
CA HIS A 155 3.18 11.13 -2.13
C HIS A 155 2.38 9.86 -2.47
N LYS A 156 2.78 9.16 -3.53
CA LYS A 156 2.16 7.90 -3.95
C LYS A 156 2.43 6.76 -2.96
N TYR A 157 1.43 5.91 -2.81
CA TYR A 157 1.57 4.62 -2.13
C TYR A 157 2.23 3.61 -3.07
N THR A 158 2.93 2.64 -2.49
CA THR A 158 3.47 1.52 -3.28
C THR A 158 2.37 0.51 -3.57
N ASP A 159 2.49 -0.24 -4.68
CA ASP A 159 1.51 -1.28 -5.01
C ASP A 159 1.38 -2.32 -3.90
N ILE A 160 2.50 -2.66 -3.24
CA ILE A 160 2.50 -3.65 -2.16
C ILE A 160 1.77 -3.11 -0.92
N GLN A 161 1.85 -1.81 -0.61
CA GLN A 161 1.02 -1.21 0.44
C GLN A 161 -0.46 -1.41 0.14
N ILE A 162 -0.90 -1.07 -1.08
CA ILE A 162 -2.31 -1.21 -1.46
C ILE A 162 -2.79 -2.66 -1.38
N VAL A 163 -2.00 -3.60 -1.89
CA VAL A 163 -2.33 -5.04 -1.86
C VAL A 163 -2.40 -5.58 -0.42
N ARG A 164 -1.47 -5.17 0.44
CA ARG A 164 -1.44 -5.59 1.85
C ARG A 164 -2.61 -5.00 2.62
N THR A 165 -2.93 -3.72 2.42
CA THR A 165 -4.11 -3.08 3.03
C THR A 165 -5.40 -3.71 2.54
N LEU A 166 -5.53 -4.04 1.25
CA LEU A 166 -6.69 -4.77 0.72
C LEU A 166 -6.89 -6.13 1.43
N SER A 167 -5.81 -6.89 1.57
CA SER A 167 -5.84 -8.21 2.21
C SER A 167 -6.18 -8.11 3.70
N LEU A 168 -5.65 -7.09 4.37
CA LEU A 168 -5.96 -6.77 5.76
C LEU A 168 -7.43 -6.41 5.94
N CYS A 169 -7.97 -5.51 5.11
CA CYS A 169 -9.38 -5.13 5.16
C CYS A 169 -10.29 -6.35 4.92
N LYS A 170 -9.96 -7.24 3.97
CA LYS A 170 -10.73 -8.48 3.74
C LYS A 170 -10.75 -9.39 4.98
N ALA A 171 -9.62 -9.60 5.64
CA ALA A 171 -9.55 -10.40 6.85
C ALA A 171 -10.37 -9.78 8.01
N LEU A 172 -10.28 -8.45 8.18
CA LEU A 172 -11.05 -7.71 9.18
C LEU A 172 -12.56 -7.76 8.91
N CYS A 173 -12.99 -7.50 7.67
CA CYS A 173 -14.38 -7.57 7.25
C CYS A 173 -14.96 -8.97 7.45
N SER A 174 -14.21 -10.01 7.08
CA SER A 174 -14.67 -11.39 7.27
C SER A 174 -14.78 -11.79 8.75
N HIS A 175 -13.90 -11.29 9.63
CA HIS A 175 -13.89 -11.68 11.04
C HIS A 175 -14.91 -10.92 11.90
N TYR A 176 -15.07 -9.61 11.66
CA TYR A 176 -15.91 -8.73 12.48
C TYR A 176 -17.24 -8.32 11.82
N ASN A 177 -17.52 -8.80 10.61
CA ASN A 177 -18.65 -8.35 9.80
C ASN A 177 -18.65 -6.83 9.58
N ILE A 178 -17.47 -6.23 9.41
CA ILE A 178 -17.29 -4.81 9.11
C ILE A 178 -17.88 -4.54 7.72
N SER A 179 -18.84 -3.62 7.66
CA SER A 179 -19.52 -3.23 6.42
C SER A 179 -19.13 -1.85 5.92
N THR A 180 -18.38 -1.08 6.71
CA THR A 180 -18.04 0.32 6.40
C THR A 180 -16.53 0.51 6.33
N ILE A 181 -16.06 1.15 5.27
CA ILE A 181 -14.66 1.57 5.12
C ILE A 181 -14.65 3.02 4.69
N VAL A 182 -13.88 3.86 5.38
CA VAL A 182 -13.80 5.30 5.13
C VAL A 182 -12.36 5.81 5.22
N GLY A 183 -12.09 6.94 4.59
CA GLY A 183 -10.90 7.74 4.83
C GLY A 183 -11.10 8.67 6.04
N HIS A 184 -10.01 9.08 6.67
CA HIS A 184 -10.08 10.07 7.76
C HIS A 184 -10.68 11.42 7.29
N GLU A 185 -10.40 11.79 6.04
CA GLU A 185 -10.95 12.94 5.33
C GLU A 185 -12.48 12.89 5.17
N GLU A 186 -13.09 11.70 5.14
CA GLU A 186 -14.54 11.53 5.03
C GLU A 186 -15.24 11.73 6.39
N ILE A 187 -14.57 11.41 7.50
CA ILE A 187 -15.15 11.50 8.85
C ILE A 187 -14.78 12.79 9.60
N ALA A 188 -13.81 13.54 9.09
CA ALA A 188 -13.34 14.79 9.69
C ALA A 188 -12.98 15.84 8.60
N PRO A 189 -13.93 16.23 7.72
CA PRO A 189 -13.63 16.91 6.47
C PRO A 189 -13.01 18.31 6.60
N SER A 190 -13.28 19.02 7.70
CA SER A 190 -12.69 20.34 7.96
C SER A 190 -11.28 20.28 8.59
N ARG A 191 -10.84 19.10 9.04
CA ARG A 191 -9.63 18.91 9.85
C ARG A 191 -8.61 17.98 9.20
N LYS A 192 -9.06 17.02 8.39
CA LYS A 192 -8.25 15.90 7.90
C LYS A 192 -8.30 15.78 6.39
N VAL A 193 -7.17 15.34 5.85
CA VAL A 193 -6.92 15.21 4.40
C VAL A 193 -6.27 13.87 4.03
N ASP A 194 -6.20 12.97 5.01
CA ASP A 194 -5.71 11.61 4.85
C ASP A 194 -6.88 10.63 4.61
N PRO A 195 -6.68 9.58 3.80
CA PRO A 195 -5.45 9.15 3.15
C PRO A 195 -5.12 9.92 1.85
N GLY A 196 -5.93 10.89 1.47
CA GLY A 196 -5.70 11.76 0.33
C GLY A 196 -5.95 11.09 -1.02
N PRO A 197 -5.93 11.88 -2.11
CA PRO A 197 -6.31 11.41 -3.45
C PRO A 197 -5.34 10.39 -4.05
N ALA A 198 -4.14 10.23 -3.48
CA ALA A 198 -3.19 9.20 -3.90
C ALA A 198 -3.59 7.80 -3.44
N PHE A 199 -4.45 7.67 -2.43
CA PHE A 199 -4.95 6.38 -1.99
C PHE A 199 -6.18 5.98 -2.80
N PRO A 200 -6.23 4.76 -3.38
CA PRO A 200 -7.34 4.32 -4.21
C PRO A 200 -8.54 3.84 -3.36
N LEU A 201 -9.05 4.70 -2.47
CA LEU A 201 -10.04 4.33 -1.45
C LEU A 201 -11.28 3.68 -2.05
N GLN A 202 -11.89 4.32 -3.07
CA GLN A 202 -13.11 3.79 -3.70
C GLN A 202 -12.91 2.42 -4.35
N ARG A 203 -11.74 2.20 -4.97
CA ARG A 203 -11.40 0.89 -5.55
C ARG A 203 -11.23 -0.16 -4.47
N LEU A 204 -10.62 0.20 -3.33
CA LEU A 204 -10.51 -0.68 -2.18
C LEU A 204 -11.89 -1.01 -1.61
N LYS A 205 -12.77 -0.02 -1.40
CA LYS A 205 -14.14 -0.25 -0.90
C LYS A 205 -14.88 -1.26 -1.80
N ALA A 206 -14.87 -1.04 -3.12
CA ALA A 206 -15.49 -1.95 -4.08
C ALA A 206 -14.91 -3.37 -3.97
N ALA A 207 -13.58 -3.51 -3.94
CA ALA A 207 -12.92 -4.82 -3.91
C ALA A 207 -13.07 -5.60 -2.58
N VAL A 208 -13.40 -4.92 -1.48
CA VAL A 208 -13.59 -5.54 -0.15
C VAL A 208 -15.07 -5.83 0.13
N LEU A 209 -15.95 -4.86 -0.16
CA LEU A 209 -17.34 -4.89 0.29
C LEU A 209 -18.31 -5.48 -0.76
N GLN A 210 -17.99 -5.42 -2.06
CA GLN A 210 -18.82 -6.07 -3.07
C GLN A 210 -18.51 -7.56 -3.08
N SER A 211 -19.54 -8.37 -2.86
CA SER A 211 -19.42 -9.83 -2.89
C SER A 211 -19.11 -10.33 -4.30
N ASP A 212 -18.42 -11.47 -4.42
CA ASP A 212 -18.27 -12.17 -5.70
C ASP A 212 -19.62 -12.55 -6.37
N SER A 213 -20.75 -12.43 -5.66
CA SER A 213 -22.10 -12.69 -6.19
C SER A 213 -22.62 -11.57 -7.13
N GLU A 214 -22.19 -10.32 -6.95
CA GLU A 214 -22.50 -9.22 -7.89
C GLU A 214 -21.67 -9.31 -9.18
N ARG A 215 -20.56 -10.05 -9.12
CA ARG A 215 -19.65 -10.34 -10.23
C ARG A 215 -20.28 -11.26 -11.28
N TRP A 216 -21.23 -12.14 -10.89
CA TRP A 216 -21.95 -13.04 -11.80
C TRP A 216 -23.27 -12.45 -12.32
N ALA A 217 -23.84 -11.46 -11.62
CA ALA A 217 -25.12 -10.84 -12.00
C ALA A 217 -24.98 -9.77 -13.10
N THR A 218 -23.76 -9.32 -13.41
CA THR A 218 -23.49 -8.25 -14.39
C THR A 218 -22.87 -8.76 -15.71
N GLU A 219 -22.60 -10.06 -15.85
CA GLU A 219 -22.07 -10.63 -17.10
C GLU A 219 -23.13 -10.77 -18.23
N SER A 220 -24.40 -10.45 -17.97
CA SER A 220 -25.50 -10.67 -18.94
C SER A 220 -26.15 -9.41 -19.52
N SER A 221 -25.53 -8.23 -19.49
CA SER A 221 -26.08 -7.08 -20.25
C SER A 221 -25.04 -6.03 -20.67
N ASP A 222 -24.66 -6.11 -21.96
CA ASP A 222 -24.27 -5.06 -22.91
C ASP A 222 -23.36 -3.88 -22.51
N SER A 223 -22.18 -3.79 -23.14
CA SER A 223 -21.93 -2.95 -24.33
C SER A 223 -20.44 -2.89 -24.71
N ASN A 224 -20.15 -2.77 -26.00
CA ASN A 224 -18.82 -2.98 -26.61
C ASN A 224 -17.76 -1.94 -26.20
N SER A 225 -18.14 -0.80 -25.63
CA SER A 225 -17.20 0.23 -25.10
C SER A 225 -16.65 -0.12 -23.71
N GLN A 226 -17.37 -0.95 -22.95
CA GLN A 226 -16.86 -1.46 -21.68
C GLN A 226 -15.85 -2.59 -21.90
N ARG A 227 -15.90 -3.32 -23.03
CA ARG A 227 -14.90 -4.35 -23.36
C ARG A 227 -13.51 -3.77 -23.59
N GLU A 228 -13.39 -2.63 -24.24
CA GLU A 228 -12.07 -1.97 -24.43
C GLU A 228 -11.50 -1.43 -23.11
N ALA A 229 -12.37 -0.90 -22.23
CA ALA A 229 -11.99 -0.52 -20.88
C ALA A 229 -11.65 -1.76 -20.02
N HIS A 230 -12.41 -2.85 -20.13
CA HIS A 230 -12.17 -4.12 -19.41
C HIS A 230 -10.87 -4.80 -19.88
N ASP A 231 -10.58 -4.77 -21.18
CA ASP A 231 -9.35 -5.30 -21.76
C ASP A 231 -8.12 -4.46 -21.40
N GLN A 232 -8.30 -3.16 -21.14
CA GLN A 232 -7.28 -2.28 -20.59
C GLN A 232 -7.10 -2.51 -19.07
N ILE A 233 -8.20 -2.69 -18.34
CA ILE A 233 -8.24 -2.99 -16.89
C ILE A 233 -7.59 -4.35 -16.59
N GLN A 234 -7.84 -5.37 -17.41
CA GLN A 234 -7.16 -6.66 -17.32
C GLN A 234 -5.69 -6.56 -17.73
N ARG A 235 -5.29 -5.68 -18.64
CA ARG A 235 -3.86 -5.46 -18.96
C ARG A 235 -3.10 -4.72 -17.85
N ASP A 236 -3.74 -3.78 -17.17
CA ASP A 236 -3.12 -2.98 -16.12
C ASP A 236 -3.07 -3.72 -14.77
N LEU A 237 -4.06 -4.59 -14.48
CA LEU A 237 -4.04 -5.50 -13.33
C LEU A 237 -3.31 -6.82 -13.61
N ALA A 238 -3.26 -7.24 -14.88
CA ALA A 238 -2.44 -8.36 -15.34
C ALA A 238 -1.13 -7.89 -15.97
N SER A 239 -0.39 -7.04 -15.24
CA SER A 239 1.07 -7.05 -15.35
C SER A 239 1.72 -7.94 -14.27
N PRO A 240 1.56 -9.28 -14.28
CA PRO A 240 2.41 -10.15 -13.50
C PRO A 240 3.52 -10.64 -14.41
N VAL A 241 4.69 -10.02 -14.28
CA VAL A 241 5.85 -10.86 -14.04
C VAL A 241 6.66 -10.22 -12.92
N LYS A 242 6.51 -10.74 -11.69
CA LYS A 242 7.55 -10.60 -10.65
C LYS A 242 8.79 -11.33 -11.16
N ARG A 243 9.55 -10.74 -12.08
CA ARG A 243 10.85 -11.24 -12.50
C ARG A 243 11.85 -10.77 -11.46
N VAL A 244 12.09 -11.58 -10.44
CA VAL A 244 13.26 -11.39 -9.60
C VAL A 244 14.45 -12.06 -10.26
N ALA A 245 15.63 -11.48 -10.12
CA ALA A 245 16.86 -12.09 -10.60
C ALA A 245 17.95 -11.93 -9.55
N ASN A 246 18.92 -12.83 -9.56
CA ASN A 246 20.16 -12.66 -8.81
C ASN A 246 21.27 -12.15 -9.72
N VAL A 247 22.19 -11.38 -9.14
CA VAL A 247 23.39 -10.93 -9.85
C VAL A 247 24.38 -12.08 -9.95
N SER A 248 24.81 -12.41 -11.17
CA SER A 248 25.76 -13.50 -11.46
C SER A 248 27.22 -13.03 -11.48
N ALA A 249 27.46 -11.75 -11.76
CA ALA A 249 28.79 -11.14 -11.83
C ALA A 249 29.30 -10.72 -10.45
N ASN A 250 30.62 -10.81 -10.22
CA ASN A 250 31.23 -10.37 -8.97
C ASN A 250 31.01 -8.88 -8.68
N SER A 251 30.98 -8.07 -9.74
CA SER A 251 30.58 -6.67 -9.69
C SER A 251 29.80 -6.35 -10.97
N LEU A 252 28.69 -5.64 -10.83
CA LEU A 252 27.80 -5.27 -11.91
C LEU A 252 27.47 -3.78 -11.84
N ASN A 253 27.93 -3.05 -12.85
CA ASN A 253 27.57 -1.65 -13.02
C ASN A 253 26.10 -1.51 -13.35
N VAL A 254 25.43 -0.60 -12.64
CA VAL A 254 24.06 -0.20 -12.92
C VAL A 254 24.09 1.16 -13.60
N ARG A 255 23.29 1.36 -14.65
CA ARG A 255 23.31 2.55 -15.50
C ARG A 255 21.99 3.31 -15.48
N LYS A 256 22.03 4.59 -15.85
CA LYS A 256 20.80 5.41 -15.97
C LYS A 256 19.95 5.05 -17.20
N GLY A 257 20.49 4.30 -18.17
CA GLY A 257 19.76 3.89 -19.38
C GLY A 257 20.27 2.57 -19.99
N PRO A 258 19.57 2.04 -21.01
CA PRO A 258 19.73 0.67 -21.53
C PRO A 258 20.86 0.51 -22.56
N ASP A 259 22.03 1.12 -22.31
CA ASP A 259 23.26 0.87 -23.05
C ASP A 259 24.49 1.39 -22.29
N VAL A 260 25.68 1.15 -22.83
CA VAL A 260 26.97 1.51 -22.23
C VAL A 260 27.30 3.01 -22.28
N SER A 261 26.59 3.81 -23.08
CA SER A 261 26.78 5.26 -23.20
C SER A 261 26.19 6.02 -22.01
N TYR A 262 25.21 5.44 -21.30
CA TYR A 262 24.62 6.05 -20.10
C TYR A 262 25.56 5.96 -18.88
N PRO A 263 25.63 7.01 -18.05
CA PRO A 263 26.46 7.02 -16.85
C PRO A 263 25.99 5.96 -15.84
N THR A 264 26.93 5.48 -15.02
CA THR A 264 26.64 4.55 -13.93
C THR A 264 25.96 5.26 -12.77
N VAL A 265 25.09 4.53 -12.08
CA VAL A 265 24.57 4.86 -10.76
C VAL A 265 25.68 4.55 -9.75
N GLU A 266 25.83 5.40 -8.72
CA GLU A 266 26.79 5.15 -7.64
C GLU A 266 26.48 3.86 -6.89
N ASN A 267 27.52 3.10 -6.57
CA ASN A 267 27.49 1.78 -5.92
C ASN A 267 26.78 0.74 -6.79
N GLY A 268 27.57 0.04 -7.60
CA GLY A 268 27.13 -1.11 -8.39
C GLY A 268 26.68 -2.27 -7.51
N LEU A 269 26.25 -3.35 -8.16
CA LEU A 269 25.75 -4.54 -7.51
C LEU A 269 26.84 -5.62 -7.35
N ASN A 270 26.72 -6.45 -6.33
CA ASN A 270 27.59 -7.59 -6.06
C ASN A 270 26.89 -8.91 -6.38
N LYS A 271 27.69 -9.95 -6.63
CA LYS A 271 27.19 -11.31 -6.88
C LYS A 271 26.25 -11.77 -5.77
N GLY A 272 25.12 -12.37 -6.16
CA GLY A 272 24.12 -12.92 -5.25
C GLY A 272 23.06 -11.90 -4.80
N GLU A 273 23.24 -10.60 -5.03
CA GLU A 273 22.21 -9.62 -4.73
C GLU A 273 20.95 -9.88 -5.55
N VAL A 274 19.79 -9.79 -4.88
CA VAL A 274 18.48 -10.01 -5.48
C VAL A 274 17.89 -8.68 -5.90
N LEU A 275 17.38 -8.64 -7.13
CA LEU A 275 16.83 -7.44 -7.74
C LEU A 275 15.50 -7.73 -8.43
N LYS A 276 14.61 -6.74 -8.46
CA LYS A 276 13.33 -6.81 -9.17
C LYS A 276 13.50 -6.26 -10.57
N ILE A 277 13.26 -7.05 -11.60
CA ILE A 277 13.18 -6.60 -12.99
C ILE A 277 11.83 -5.92 -13.19
N LEU A 278 11.89 -4.63 -13.51
CA LEU A 278 10.73 -3.77 -13.80
C LEU A 278 10.38 -3.81 -15.29
N GLU A 279 11.39 -3.89 -16.15
CA GLU A 279 11.24 -3.79 -17.61
C GLU A 279 12.43 -4.45 -18.32
N LYS A 280 12.27 -4.91 -19.56
CA LYS A 280 13.38 -5.33 -20.43
C LYS A 280 13.34 -4.61 -21.78
N ARG A 281 14.51 -4.19 -22.27
CA ARG A 281 14.73 -3.61 -23.61
C ARG A 281 15.97 -4.23 -24.22
N GLY A 282 15.79 -5.15 -25.18
CA GLY A 282 16.91 -5.88 -25.79
C GLY A 282 17.75 -6.62 -24.74
N GLU A 283 19.06 -6.37 -24.73
CA GLU A 283 20.02 -6.94 -23.77
C GLU A 283 20.04 -6.24 -22.40
N TRP A 284 19.09 -5.35 -22.13
CA TRP A 284 19.07 -4.56 -20.90
C TRP A 284 17.79 -4.77 -20.10
N ALA A 285 17.91 -4.82 -18.79
CA ALA A 285 16.80 -4.88 -17.86
C ALA A 285 16.82 -3.64 -16.95
N LYS A 286 15.68 -2.98 -16.81
CA LYS A 286 15.44 -1.98 -15.78
C LYS A 286 15.15 -2.72 -14.49
N VAL A 287 15.90 -2.43 -13.44
CA VAL A 287 15.88 -3.15 -12.18
C VAL A 287 15.70 -2.20 -11.01
N SER A 288 15.00 -2.67 -9.99
CA SER A 288 14.95 -2.05 -8.67
C SER A 288 15.71 -2.93 -7.69
N TYR A 289 16.71 -2.31 -7.08
CA TYR A 289 17.40 -2.69 -5.86
C TYR A 289 17.20 -1.50 -4.91
N THR A 290 18.02 -1.22 -3.90
CA THR A 290 17.87 0.00 -3.07
C THR A 290 17.86 1.32 -3.88
N LYS A 291 18.13 1.26 -5.19
CA LYS A 291 17.93 2.29 -6.21
C LYS A 291 17.26 1.71 -7.47
N VAL A 292 16.94 2.54 -8.46
CA VAL A 292 16.46 2.11 -9.78
C VAL A 292 17.52 2.38 -10.86
N GLY A 293 17.74 1.43 -11.75
CA GLY A 293 18.64 1.62 -12.90
C GLY A 293 18.59 0.47 -13.89
N TRP A 294 19.55 0.42 -14.81
CA TRP A 294 19.62 -0.55 -15.90
C TRP A 294 20.86 -1.43 -15.80
N VAL A 295 20.68 -2.73 -15.97
CA VAL A 295 21.76 -3.72 -16.02
C VAL A 295 21.67 -4.53 -17.29
N ASN A 296 22.81 -5.03 -17.78
CA ASN A 296 22.80 -5.94 -18.92
C ASN A 296 22.31 -7.33 -18.47
N THR A 297 21.37 -7.91 -19.20
CA THR A 297 20.66 -9.14 -18.85
C THR A 297 21.59 -10.35 -18.75
N LYS A 298 22.75 -10.35 -19.42
CA LYS A 298 23.72 -11.45 -19.32
C LYS A 298 24.36 -11.60 -17.93
N TYR A 299 24.24 -10.59 -17.07
CA TYR A 299 24.83 -10.58 -15.74
C TYR A 299 23.82 -10.86 -14.62
N ILE A 300 22.57 -11.19 -14.96
CA ILE A 300 21.55 -11.54 -13.99
C ILE A 300 20.92 -12.88 -14.36
N ASN A 301 20.63 -13.75 -13.38
CA ASN A 301 19.85 -14.97 -13.63
C ASN A 301 18.46 -14.77 -13.07
N GLU A 302 17.44 -14.88 -13.93
CA GLU A 302 16.06 -14.84 -13.49
C GLU A 302 15.74 -16.05 -12.60
N ILE A 303 15.17 -15.75 -11.45
CA ILE A 303 14.67 -16.74 -10.51
C ILE A 303 13.20 -16.96 -10.86
N THR A 304 12.92 -18.08 -11.50
CA THR A 304 11.55 -18.60 -11.65
C THR A 304 11.31 -19.54 -10.47
N GLU A 305 10.29 -19.29 -9.65
CA GLU A 305 9.90 -20.22 -8.59
C GLU A 305 9.57 -21.58 -9.22
N LYS A 306 10.48 -22.55 -9.06
CA LYS A 306 10.16 -23.95 -9.29
C LYS A 306 9.41 -24.45 -8.06
N SER A 307 8.13 -24.72 -8.25
CA SER A 307 7.26 -25.45 -7.32
C SER A 307 7.97 -26.70 -6.77
N PRO A 308 8.06 -26.91 -5.44
CA PRO A 308 8.63 -28.11 -4.87
C PRO A 308 7.56 -29.19 -4.75
N PHE A 309 7.05 -29.67 -5.88
CA PHE A 309 6.40 -30.98 -5.96
C PHE A 309 6.63 -31.58 -7.34
N LYS A 310 7.58 -32.52 -7.43
CA LYS A 310 7.54 -33.63 -8.38
C LYS A 310 8.44 -34.77 -7.88
N SER A 311 7.80 -35.96 -7.87
CA SER A 311 8.24 -37.33 -7.56
C SER A 311 8.84 -37.58 -6.19
#